data_AF-A0A7X0NWT9-F1
#
_entry.id   AF-A0A7X0NWT9-F1
#
_cell.length_a   1.000
_cell.length_b   1.000
_cell.length_c   1.000
_cell.angle_alpha   90.00
_cell.angle_beta   90.00
_cell.angle_gamma   90.00
#
_symmetry.space_group_name_H-M   'P 1'
#
loop_
_entity.id
_entity.type
_entity.pdbx_description
1 polymer ?
#
loop_
_entity_poly.entity_id
_entity_poly.type
_entity_poly.pdbx_seq_one_letter_code
_entity_poly.pdbx_strand_id
1 'polypeptide(L)'
;MPEGIPPISFTTPSPRGYLYACASVDPPRRAPFVRRSARREQALAQWRALAQNLTELNEVAAATVYEAVLIPPIEGGPRHDVLMLVQTTSPEELAAVPVEKLQADLVMPARNIRRIGDTDATTRGTFLFNHFTAPDPEAAVPVWDELAGWYTARTGVDNSTLLRPVEEGAPYAFVNYVRLPGSAPAFLLNQVLRPSFHRFVRSTLKANGMVAMPILCRPA
;
A
#
# COMPACT_ATOMS: atom_id res chain seq x y z
N MET A 1 -11.66 13.55 -15.82
CA MET A 1 -10.36 14.19 -15.50
C MET A 1 -10.47 15.71 -15.38
N PRO A 2 -9.87 16.35 -14.35
CA PRO A 2 -9.79 17.81 -14.27
C PRO A 2 -8.95 18.39 -15.41
N GLU A 3 -9.28 19.60 -15.86
CA GLU A 3 -8.54 20.28 -16.92
C GLU A 3 -7.04 20.38 -16.63
N GLY A 4 -6.23 20.19 -17.68
CA GLY A 4 -4.78 20.36 -17.65
C GLY A 4 -4.00 19.23 -16.97
N ILE A 5 -4.60 18.06 -16.74
CA ILE A 5 -3.87 16.87 -16.26
C ILE A 5 -3.56 15.97 -17.46
N PRO A 6 -2.28 15.72 -17.78
CA PRO A 6 -1.90 14.86 -18.89
C PRO A 6 -2.31 13.39 -18.62
N PRO A 7 -2.47 12.57 -19.67
CA PRO A 7 -2.60 11.14 -19.52
C PRO A 7 -1.44 10.56 -18.71
N ILE A 8 -1.74 9.57 -17.88
CA ILE A 8 -0.73 8.92 -17.05
C ILE A 8 0.18 8.06 -17.92
N SER A 9 1.49 8.13 -17.67
CA SER A 9 2.46 7.26 -18.32
C SER A 9 2.72 6.04 -17.43
N PHE A 10 2.18 4.90 -17.84
CA PHE A 10 2.46 3.64 -17.16
C PHE A 10 3.78 3.03 -17.63
N THR A 11 4.53 2.50 -16.68
CA THR A 11 5.63 1.57 -16.95
C THR A 11 5.12 0.14 -16.94
N THR A 12 5.86 -0.78 -17.55
CA THR A 12 5.55 -2.21 -17.50
C THR A 12 5.35 -2.66 -16.04
N PRO A 13 4.23 -3.34 -15.73
CA PRO A 13 4.04 -3.93 -14.40
C PRO A 13 5.20 -4.85 -14.03
N SER A 14 5.53 -4.89 -12.75
CA SER A 14 6.56 -5.78 -12.24
C SER A 14 6.16 -7.24 -12.48
N PRO A 15 7.05 -8.10 -13.01
CA PRO A 15 6.76 -9.51 -13.20
C PRO A 15 6.83 -10.31 -11.88
N ARG A 16 7.06 -9.65 -10.75
CA ARG A 16 7.19 -10.27 -9.42
C ARG A 16 5.83 -10.67 -8.84
N GLY A 17 5.85 -11.67 -7.96
CA GLY A 17 4.77 -11.90 -7.02
C GLY A 17 4.94 -11.01 -5.78
N TYR A 18 3.83 -10.67 -5.13
CA TYR A 18 3.82 -9.88 -3.91
C TYR A 18 3.01 -10.58 -2.83
N LEU A 19 3.62 -10.88 -1.69
CA LEU A 19 2.89 -11.28 -0.48
C LEU A 19 2.78 -10.06 0.43
N TYR A 20 1.57 -9.56 0.61
CA TYR A 20 1.29 -8.46 1.52
C TYR A 20 0.74 -9.00 2.83
N ALA A 21 1.53 -8.92 3.90
CA ALA A 21 1.18 -9.41 5.23
C ALA A 21 1.04 -8.27 6.23
N CYS A 22 0.05 -8.35 7.11
CA CYS A 22 -0.29 -7.29 8.04
C CYS A 22 -0.66 -7.82 9.42
N ALA A 23 -0.28 -7.09 10.47
CA ALA A 23 -0.66 -7.37 11.85
C ALA A 23 -1.05 -6.09 12.60
N SER A 24 -1.99 -6.24 13.53
CA SER A 24 -2.58 -5.19 14.37
C SER A 24 -2.16 -5.44 15.82
N VAL A 25 -0.97 -4.94 16.17
CA VAL A 25 -0.31 -5.25 17.43
C VAL A 25 -0.72 -4.26 18.53
N ASP A 26 -0.57 -2.97 18.27
CA ASP A 26 -0.99 -1.90 19.17
C ASP A 26 -1.38 -0.62 18.39
N PRO A 27 -2.37 -0.71 17.47
CA PRO A 27 -2.73 0.40 16.61
C PRO A 27 -3.41 1.54 17.40
N PRO A 28 -3.25 2.79 16.93
CA PRO A 28 -3.79 3.95 17.65
C PRO A 28 -5.32 3.91 17.59
N ARG A 29 -6.02 4.07 18.72
CA ARG A 29 -7.49 3.86 18.79
C ARG A 29 -8.32 4.97 18.14
N ARG A 30 -8.00 6.23 18.44
CA ARG A 30 -8.79 7.42 18.02
C ARG A 30 -7.98 8.45 17.24
N ALA A 31 -6.72 8.65 17.60
CA ALA A 31 -5.83 9.58 16.91
C ALA A 31 -5.20 8.88 15.69
N PRO A 32 -4.82 9.64 14.64
CA PRO A 32 -4.22 9.05 13.45
C PRO A 32 -2.76 8.62 13.65
N PHE A 33 -2.05 9.20 14.62
CA PHE A 33 -0.61 8.96 14.81
C PHE A 33 -0.35 7.69 15.62
N VAL A 34 0.53 6.83 15.10
CA VAL A 34 0.95 5.60 15.77
C VAL A 34 2.06 5.94 16.77
N ARG A 35 1.89 5.54 18.03
CA ARG A 35 2.88 5.76 19.10
C ARG A 35 3.82 4.56 19.22
N ARG A 36 4.97 4.75 19.85
CA ARG A 36 5.86 3.64 20.22
C ARG A 36 5.18 2.75 21.25
N SER A 37 5.45 1.45 21.15
CA SER A 37 4.91 0.42 22.03
C SER A 37 5.90 -0.73 22.10
N ALA A 38 6.18 -1.23 23.31
CA ALA A 38 7.12 -2.33 23.51
C ALA A 38 6.66 -3.62 22.81
N ARG A 39 5.34 -3.90 22.84
CA ARG A 39 4.75 -5.05 22.15
C ARG A 39 4.96 -4.96 20.63
N ARG A 40 4.79 -3.76 20.08
CA ARG A 40 5.02 -3.48 18.66
C ARG A 40 6.49 -3.59 18.28
N GLU A 41 7.39 -3.05 19.09
CA GLU A 41 8.84 -3.17 18.88
C GLU A 41 9.29 -4.64 18.87
N GLN A 42 8.72 -5.47 19.76
CA GLN A 42 8.96 -6.91 19.77
C GLN A 42 8.45 -7.59 18.48
N ALA A 43 7.23 -7.27 18.04
CA ALA A 43 6.67 -7.81 16.79
C ALA A 43 7.50 -7.41 15.57
N LEU A 44 7.93 -6.14 15.48
CA LEU A 44 8.82 -5.66 14.42
C LEU A 44 10.17 -6.39 14.43
N ALA A 45 10.75 -6.67 15.60
CA ALA A 45 11.97 -7.46 15.70
C ALA A 45 11.79 -8.89 15.19
N GLN A 46 10.69 -9.54 15.54
CA GLN A 46 10.35 -10.89 15.05
C GLN A 46 10.15 -10.92 13.54
N TRP A 47 9.38 -9.97 13.00
CA TRP A 47 9.12 -9.88 11.56
C TRP A 47 10.37 -9.52 10.76
N ARG A 48 11.29 -8.73 11.31
CA ARG A 48 12.60 -8.47 10.66
C ARG A 48 13.47 -9.72 10.59
N ALA A 49 13.54 -10.50 11.68
CA ALA A 49 14.25 -11.79 11.66
C ALA A 49 13.63 -12.75 10.64
N LEU A 50 12.29 -12.80 10.56
CA LEU A 50 11.60 -13.60 9.55
C LEU A 50 11.89 -13.08 8.13
N ALA A 51 11.86 -11.78 7.89
CA ALA A 51 12.18 -11.20 6.59
C ALA A 51 13.61 -11.54 6.14
N GLN A 52 14.58 -11.52 7.06
CA GLN A 52 15.96 -11.95 6.78
C GLN A 52 16.01 -13.42 6.34
N ASN A 53 15.36 -14.32 7.07
CA ASN A 53 15.29 -15.73 6.70
C ASN A 53 14.58 -15.93 5.35
N LEU A 54 13.53 -15.16 5.05
CA LEU A 54 12.84 -15.22 3.77
C LEU A 54 13.76 -14.83 2.61
N THR A 55 14.64 -13.85 2.79
CA THR A 55 15.60 -13.45 1.74
C THR A 55 16.72 -14.47 1.48
N GLU A 56 16.81 -15.54 2.27
CA GLU A 56 17.70 -16.68 1.99
C GLU A 56 17.10 -17.65 0.96
N LEU A 57 15.80 -17.54 0.68
CA LEU A 57 15.10 -18.31 -0.35
C LEU A 57 15.38 -17.71 -1.73
N ASN A 58 15.73 -18.56 -2.70
CA ASN A 58 16.02 -18.12 -4.09
C ASN A 58 14.78 -17.54 -4.78
N GLU A 59 13.61 -17.94 -4.31
CA GLU A 59 12.28 -17.53 -4.74
C GLU A 59 11.94 -16.10 -4.30
N VAL A 60 12.60 -15.58 -3.26
CA VAL A 60 12.33 -14.27 -2.66
C VAL A 60 13.34 -13.24 -3.13
N ALA A 61 12.88 -12.27 -3.91
CA ALA A 61 13.69 -11.15 -4.37
C ALA A 61 13.92 -10.08 -3.29
N ALA A 62 12.94 -9.87 -2.40
CA ALA A 62 13.04 -8.93 -1.29
C ALA A 62 11.97 -9.23 -0.23
N ALA A 63 12.27 -8.93 1.04
CA ALA A 63 11.28 -8.88 2.11
C ALA A 63 11.50 -7.63 2.95
N THR A 64 10.54 -6.71 2.94
CA THR A 64 10.64 -5.44 3.68
C THR A 64 9.57 -5.36 4.75
N VAL A 65 9.99 -5.11 5.99
CA VAL A 65 9.10 -4.85 7.11
C VAL A 65 8.87 -3.35 7.22
N TYR A 66 7.61 -2.98 7.43
CA TYR A 66 7.20 -1.60 7.61
C TYR A 66 6.51 -1.43 8.95
N GLU A 67 6.77 -0.29 9.57
CA GLU A 67 6.08 0.17 10.74
C GLU A 67 5.16 1.33 10.34
N ALA A 68 3.85 1.23 10.64
CA ALA A 68 2.93 2.33 10.44
C ALA A 68 3.33 3.56 11.29
N VAL A 69 3.28 4.75 10.71
CA VAL A 69 3.47 6.02 11.42
C VAL A 69 2.16 6.80 11.52
N LEU A 70 1.22 6.55 10.60
CA LEU A 70 -0.07 7.23 10.56
C LEU A 70 -1.14 6.33 9.95
N ILE A 71 -2.25 6.15 10.66
CA ILE A 71 -3.45 5.41 10.26
C ILE A 71 -4.66 6.32 10.45
N PRO A 72 -5.25 6.93 9.40
CA PRO A 72 -6.44 7.76 9.55
C PRO A 72 -7.63 6.98 10.14
N PRO A 73 -8.43 7.60 11.01
CA PRO A 73 -9.56 6.94 11.66
C PRO A 73 -10.76 6.85 10.69
N ILE A 74 -10.66 5.95 9.71
CA ILE A 74 -11.73 5.63 8.76
C ILE A 74 -12.51 4.44 9.29
N GLU A 75 -13.83 4.57 9.36
CA GLU A 75 -14.72 3.47 9.77
C GLU A 75 -14.58 2.28 8.82
N GLY A 76 -14.44 1.08 9.38
CA GLY A 76 -14.18 -0.15 8.60
C GLY A 76 -12.79 -0.23 7.97
N GLY A 77 -11.92 0.77 8.18
CA GLY A 77 -10.57 0.79 7.61
C GLY A 77 -9.58 -0.14 8.31
N PRO A 78 -8.51 -0.57 7.60
CA PRO A 78 -7.46 -1.40 8.17
C PRO A 78 -6.76 -0.69 9.33
N ARG A 79 -6.40 -1.48 10.35
CA ARG A 79 -5.75 -1.01 11.58
C ARG A 79 -4.42 -1.70 11.83
N HIS A 80 -3.75 -2.06 10.75
CA HIS A 80 -2.47 -2.76 10.79
C HIS A 80 -1.35 -1.76 11.05
N ASP A 81 -0.58 -1.98 12.12
CA ASP A 81 0.52 -1.11 12.54
C ASP A 81 1.91 -1.75 12.31
N VAL A 82 1.92 -3.02 11.91
CA VAL A 82 3.07 -3.78 11.41
C VAL A 82 2.69 -4.42 10.07
N LEU A 83 3.52 -4.20 9.06
CA LEU A 83 3.29 -4.70 7.70
C LEU A 83 4.57 -5.34 7.16
N MET A 84 4.44 -6.29 6.23
CA MET A 84 5.54 -6.85 5.47
C MET A 84 5.12 -6.95 4.01
N LEU A 85 6.01 -6.52 3.13
CA LEU A 85 5.87 -6.75 1.69
C LEU A 85 7.01 -7.68 1.27
N VAL A 86 6.65 -8.93 0.95
CA VAL A 86 7.56 -9.89 0.33
C VAL A 86 7.37 -9.79 -1.17
N GLN A 87 8.46 -9.74 -1.91
CA GLN A 87 8.50 -9.77 -3.35
C GLN A 87 9.19 -11.06 -3.78
N THR A 88 8.49 -11.89 -4.54
CA THR A 88 9.06 -13.10 -5.11
C THR A 88 9.57 -12.84 -6.53
N THR A 89 10.36 -13.75 -7.08
CA THR A 89 10.88 -13.61 -8.46
C THR A 89 9.77 -13.67 -9.51
N SER A 90 8.68 -14.39 -9.24
CA SER A 90 7.43 -14.40 -10.03
C SER A 90 6.20 -14.68 -9.15
N PRO A 91 4.95 -14.48 -9.64
CA PRO A 91 3.74 -14.78 -8.89
C PRO A 91 3.60 -16.24 -8.49
N GLU A 92 4.11 -17.17 -9.29
CA GLU A 92 4.04 -18.62 -9.04
C GLU A 92 4.84 -19.00 -7.78
N GLU A 93 5.93 -18.28 -7.52
CA GLU A 93 6.83 -18.51 -6.38
C GLU A 93 6.25 -18.03 -5.04
N LEU A 94 5.06 -17.42 -5.03
CA LEU A 94 4.37 -17.06 -3.79
C LEU A 94 4.05 -18.29 -2.93
N ALA A 95 3.87 -19.47 -3.55
CA ALA A 95 3.63 -20.72 -2.83
C ALA A 95 4.83 -21.20 -1.99
N ALA A 96 6.04 -20.72 -2.30
CA ALA A 96 7.25 -21.05 -1.54
C ALA A 96 7.38 -20.25 -0.23
N VAL A 97 6.59 -19.18 -0.06
CA VAL A 97 6.64 -18.34 1.14
C VAL A 97 5.86 -19.02 2.28
N PRO A 98 6.49 -19.35 3.42
CA PRO A 98 5.84 -20.00 4.56
C PRO A 98 4.93 -19.04 5.32
N VAL A 99 3.74 -18.78 4.79
CA VAL A 99 2.77 -17.78 5.29
C VAL A 99 2.35 -18.03 6.74
N GLU A 100 2.31 -19.28 7.17
CA GLU A 100 1.95 -19.70 8.52
C GLU A 100 2.92 -19.17 9.60
N LYS A 101 4.18 -18.92 9.22
CA LYS A 101 5.19 -18.36 10.13
C LYS A 101 4.99 -16.88 10.40
N LEU A 102 4.25 -16.16 9.56
CA LEU A 102 4.03 -14.71 9.69
C LEU A 102 3.11 -14.39 10.87
N GLN A 103 2.20 -15.31 11.24
CA GLN A 103 1.15 -15.08 12.25
C GLN A 103 0.41 -13.75 12.02
N ALA A 104 0.17 -13.42 10.76
CA ALA A 104 -0.43 -12.16 10.34
C ALA A 104 -1.97 -12.22 10.44
N ASP A 105 -2.59 -11.08 10.74
CA ASP A 105 -4.06 -10.92 10.71
C ASP A 105 -4.61 -10.98 9.29
N LEU A 106 -3.80 -10.54 8.33
CA LEU A 106 -4.09 -10.58 6.90
C LEU A 106 -2.83 -11.01 6.16
N VAL A 107 -3.00 -11.99 5.28
CA VAL A 107 -2.04 -12.35 4.25
C VAL A 107 -2.76 -12.23 2.91
N MET A 108 -2.19 -11.49 1.97
CA MET A 108 -2.79 -11.21 0.68
C MET A 108 -1.74 -11.41 -0.41
N PRO A 109 -1.70 -12.61 -1.02
CA PRO A 109 -0.91 -12.83 -2.23
C PRO A 109 -1.49 -11.98 -3.36
N ALA A 110 -0.62 -11.31 -4.11
CA ALA A 110 -0.98 -10.27 -5.05
C ALA A 110 -0.01 -10.21 -6.23
N ARG A 111 -0.47 -9.60 -7.32
CA ARG A 111 0.32 -9.27 -8.51
C ARG A 111 0.24 -7.78 -8.82
N ASN A 112 1.25 -7.26 -9.48
CA ASN A 112 1.22 -5.88 -9.93
C ASN A 112 0.44 -5.74 -11.25
N ILE A 113 -0.63 -4.93 -11.25
CA ILE A 113 -1.50 -4.74 -12.43
C ILE A 113 -1.34 -3.36 -13.11
N ARG A 114 -0.77 -2.39 -12.40
CA ARG A 114 -0.43 -1.05 -12.89
C ARG A 114 0.82 -0.55 -12.19
N ARG A 115 1.74 0.05 -12.93
CA ARG A 115 2.97 0.61 -12.37
C ARG A 115 3.28 1.98 -12.95
N ILE A 116 3.71 2.87 -12.08
CA ILE A 116 4.29 4.16 -12.43
C ILE A 116 5.67 4.16 -11.78
N GLY A 117 6.72 4.44 -12.55
CA GLY A 117 8.08 4.52 -12.01
C GLY A 117 8.52 3.30 -11.19
N ASP A 118 9.50 3.50 -10.32
CA ASP A 118 9.97 2.47 -9.40
C ASP A 118 9.77 2.86 -7.94
N THR A 119 8.78 2.23 -7.29
CA THR A 119 8.47 2.42 -5.88
C THR A 119 9.61 1.94 -4.98
N ASP A 120 10.35 0.91 -5.41
CA ASP A 120 11.38 0.23 -4.64
C ASP A 120 12.81 0.73 -4.95
N ALA A 121 12.93 1.81 -5.74
CA ALA A 121 14.22 2.43 -6.07
C ALA A 121 15.04 2.84 -4.83
N THR A 122 14.40 2.96 -3.68
CA THR A 122 15.04 3.09 -2.37
C THR A 122 14.13 2.56 -1.29
N THR A 123 14.72 2.02 -0.23
CA THR A 123 14.03 1.64 1.01
C THR A 123 14.02 2.77 2.04
N ARG A 124 14.35 4.01 1.66
CA ARG A 124 14.31 5.17 2.56
C ARG A 124 13.11 6.04 2.24
N GLY A 125 12.36 6.42 3.27
CA GLY A 125 11.29 7.41 3.16
C GLY A 125 9.99 6.96 3.80
N THR A 126 8.92 7.68 3.44
CA THR A 126 7.56 7.33 3.84
C THR A 126 6.89 6.59 2.69
N PHE A 127 6.22 5.49 3.02
CA PHE A 127 5.45 4.70 2.08
C PHE A 127 3.98 4.77 2.43
N LEU A 128 3.13 4.75 1.42
CA LEU A 128 1.69 4.71 1.51
C LEU A 128 1.23 3.35 1.01
N PHE A 129 0.48 2.64 1.84
CA PHE A 129 -0.32 1.47 1.46
C PHE A 129 -1.78 1.92 1.50
N ASN A 130 -2.32 2.28 0.33
CA ASN A 130 -3.69 2.74 0.21
C ASN A 130 -4.61 1.59 -0.20
N HIS A 131 -5.44 1.15 0.73
CA HIS A 131 -6.35 0.02 0.52
C HIS A 131 -7.63 0.53 -0.11
N PHE A 132 -8.05 -0.10 -1.20
CA PHE A 132 -9.27 0.27 -1.89
C PHE A 132 -10.30 -0.85 -1.78
N THR A 133 -11.50 -0.51 -1.33
CA THR A 133 -12.69 -1.35 -1.54
C THR A 133 -13.47 -0.81 -2.73
N ALA A 134 -14.10 -1.69 -3.49
CA ALA A 134 -14.99 -1.36 -4.58
C ALA A 134 -16.02 -2.49 -4.75
N PRO A 135 -17.24 -2.20 -5.24
CA PRO A 135 -18.21 -3.24 -5.58
C PRO A 135 -17.71 -4.18 -6.69
N ASP A 136 -16.96 -3.63 -7.65
CA ASP A 136 -16.35 -4.35 -8.76
C ASP A 136 -14.84 -4.00 -8.83
N PRO A 137 -13.95 -4.94 -8.49
CA PRO A 137 -12.50 -4.74 -8.56
C PRO A 137 -11.97 -4.43 -9.96
N GLU A 138 -12.58 -4.95 -11.03
CA GLU A 138 -12.14 -4.69 -12.41
C GLU A 138 -12.51 -3.28 -12.83
N ALA A 139 -13.77 -2.87 -12.61
CA ALA A 139 -14.23 -1.52 -12.92
C ALA A 139 -13.53 -0.45 -12.08
N ALA A 140 -12.98 -0.80 -10.92
CA ALA A 140 -12.21 0.12 -10.09
C ALA A 140 -10.82 0.48 -10.65
N VAL A 141 -10.24 -0.34 -11.55
CA VAL A 141 -8.90 -0.08 -12.09
C VAL A 141 -8.86 1.17 -12.98
N PRO A 142 -9.75 1.37 -13.98
CA PRO A 142 -9.79 2.62 -14.75
C PRO A 142 -10.04 3.86 -13.88
N VAL A 143 -10.86 3.72 -12.84
CA VAL A 143 -11.10 4.81 -11.88
C VAL A 143 -9.83 5.17 -11.14
N TRP A 144 -9.05 4.16 -10.73
CA TRP A 144 -7.73 4.39 -10.16
C TRP A 144 -6.76 5.04 -11.16
N ASP A 145 -6.77 4.64 -12.44
CA ASP A 145 -5.90 5.24 -13.49
C ASP A 145 -6.15 6.77 -13.57
N GLU A 146 -7.41 7.21 -13.49
CA GLU A 146 -7.79 8.62 -13.43
C GLU A 146 -7.27 9.33 -12.18
N LEU A 147 -7.43 8.72 -11.01
CA LEU A 147 -6.96 9.29 -9.75
C LEU A 147 -5.44 9.40 -9.72
N ALA A 148 -4.74 8.38 -10.22
CA ALA A 148 -3.29 8.35 -10.28
C ALA A 148 -2.74 9.49 -11.14
N GLY A 149 -3.39 9.82 -12.27
CA GLY A 149 -3.04 10.99 -13.09
C GLY A 149 -3.14 12.32 -12.31
N TRP A 150 -4.13 12.45 -11.43
CA TRP A 150 -4.22 13.61 -10.55
C TRP A 150 -3.07 13.67 -9.53
N TYR A 151 -2.75 12.53 -8.91
CA TYR A 151 -1.68 12.46 -7.91
C TYR A 151 -0.30 12.78 -8.49
N THR A 152 0.04 12.22 -9.66
CA THR A 152 1.31 12.50 -10.32
C THR A 152 1.44 13.98 -10.69
N ALA A 153 0.38 14.58 -11.24
CA ALA A 153 0.37 15.98 -11.64
C ALA A 153 0.37 16.98 -10.46
N ARG A 154 -0.18 16.60 -9.29
CA ARG A 154 -0.48 17.57 -8.22
C ARG A 154 0.30 17.36 -6.92
N THR A 155 0.87 16.19 -6.69
CA THR A 155 1.51 15.86 -5.41
C THR A 155 3.00 15.56 -5.51
N GLY A 156 3.55 15.45 -6.71
CA GLY A 156 4.96 15.09 -6.93
C GLY A 156 5.25 13.60 -6.75
N VAL A 157 4.21 12.77 -6.62
CA VAL A 157 4.33 11.31 -6.65
C VAL A 157 4.75 10.91 -8.07
N ASP A 158 5.88 10.23 -8.19
CA ASP A 158 6.46 9.78 -9.46
C ASP A 158 6.48 8.24 -9.59
N ASN A 159 5.94 7.56 -8.59
CA ASN A 159 5.96 6.10 -8.49
C ASN A 159 4.64 5.56 -7.96
N SER A 160 4.31 4.31 -8.29
CA SER A 160 3.15 3.60 -7.78
C SER A 160 3.21 2.14 -8.21
N THR A 161 2.92 1.22 -7.29
CA THR A 161 2.74 -0.20 -7.57
C THR A 161 1.35 -0.61 -7.12
N LEU A 162 0.43 -0.81 -8.07
CA LEU A 162 -0.93 -1.25 -7.78
C LEU A 162 -0.96 -2.77 -7.61
N LEU A 163 -1.19 -3.23 -6.38
CA LEU A 163 -1.22 -4.63 -6.00
C LEU A 163 -2.66 -5.14 -6.01
N ARG A 164 -2.95 -6.10 -6.88
CA ARG A 164 -4.25 -6.76 -6.93
C ARG A 164 -4.13 -8.17 -6.33
N PRO A 165 -5.03 -8.57 -5.40
CA PRO A 165 -5.08 -9.92 -4.90
C PRO A 165 -5.19 -10.95 -6.02
N VAL A 166 -4.53 -12.10 -5.87
CA VAL A 166 -4.69 -13.24 -6.80
C VAL A 166 -5.88 -14.13 -6.42
N GLU A 167 -6.28 -14.11 -5.16
CA GLU A 167 -7.39 -14.89 -4.62
C GLU A 167 -8.72 -14.14 -4.72
N GLU A 168 -9.79 -14.89 -4.98
CA GLU A 168 -11.15 -14.38 -4.87
C GLU A 168 -11.54 -14.17 -3.40
N GLY A 169 -12.40 -13.20 -3.12
CA GLY A 169 -12.87 -12.92 -1.75
C GLY A 169 -11.90 -12.14 -0.86
N ALA A 170 -10.77 -11.68 -1.40
CA ALA A 170 -9.88 -10.76 -0.69
C ALA A 170 -10.63 -9.49 -0.22
N PRO A 171 -10.27 -8.93 0.95
CA PRO A 171 -11.01 -7.81 1.56
C PRO A 171 -10.90 -6.49 0.79
N TYR A 172 -9.98 -6.40 -0.17
CA TYR A 172 -9.70 -5.19 -0.95
C TYR A 172 -9.72 -5.50 -2.43
N ALA A 173 -10.22 -4.56 -3.24
CA ALA A 173 -10.10 -4.59 -4.69
C ALA A 173 -8.62 -4.52 -5.12
N PHE A 174 -7.85 -3.65 -4.47
CA PHE A 174 -6.40 -3.54 -4.60
C PHE A 174 -5.79 -2.71 -3.47
N VAL A 175 -4.48 -2.83 -3.30
CA VAL A 175 -3.66 -1.97 -2.43
C VAL A 175 -2.68 -1.20 -3.31
N ASN A 176 -2.73 0.13 -3.25
CA ASN A 176 -1.75 0.96 -3.94
C ASN A 176 -0.54 1.22 -3.04
N TYR A 177 0.62 0.69 -3.41
CA TYR A 177 1.88 0.88 -2.72
C TYR A 177 2.68 2.01 -3.39
N VAL A 178 2.99 3.06 -2.63
CA VAL A 178 3.59 4.30 -3.14
C VAL A 178 4.66 4.81 -2.19
N ARG A 179 5.79 5.27 -2.71
CA ARG A 179 6.78 6.06 -1.98
C ARG A 179 6.42 7.54 -2.12
N LEU A 180 6.23 8.20 -0.98
CA LEU A 180 5.76 9.58 -0.94
C LEU A 180 6.91 10.59 -1.07
N PRO A 181 6.67 11.74 -1.74
CA PRO A 181 7.57 12.88 -1.65
C PRO A 181 7.43 13.54 -0.27
N GLY A 182 8.37 13.24 0.63
CA GLY A 182 8.44 13.85 1.97
C GLY A 182 7.79 13.01 3.08
N SER A 183 7.25 13.70 4.10
CA SER A 183 6.74 13.06 5.32
C SER A 183 5.24 12.77 5.26
N ALA A 184 4.80 11.75 6.02
CA ALA A 184 3.40 11.36 6.11
C ALA A 184 2.42 12.52 6.40
N PRO A 185 2.64 13.37 7.42
CA PRO A 185 1.70 14.46 7.73
C PRO A 185 1.69 15.53 6.64
N ALA A 186 2.86 15.85 6.07
CA ALA A 186 2.97 16.86 5.01
C ALA A 186 2.22 16.41 3.75
N PHE A 187 2.34 15.13 3.38
CA PHE A 187 1.62 14.58 2.23
C PHE A 187 0.09 14.64 2.42
N LEU A 188 -0.41 14.17 3.57
CA LEU A 188 -1.84 14.22 3.86
C LEU A 188 -2.39 15.65 3.89
N LEU A 189 -1.66 16.58 4.48
CA LEU A 189 -2.06 17.99 4.52
C LEU A 189 -2.07 18.60 3.11
N ASN A 190 -1.04 18.34 2.31
CA ASN A 190 -0.92 18.86 0.94
C ASN A 190 -2.09 18.44 0.04
N GLN A 191 -2.60 17.21 0.18
CA GLN A 191 -3.75 16.78 -0.62
C GLN A 191 -5.07 17.40 -0.10
N VAL A 192 -5.31 17.42 1.22
CA VAL A 192 -6.59 17.90 1.79
C VAL A 192 -6.77 19.41 1.57
N LEU A 193 -5.68 20.19 1.59
CA LEU A 193 -5.75 21.63 1.33
C LEU A 193 -6.08 21.98 -0.13
N ARG A 194 -6.06 21.01 -1.06
CA ARG A 194 -6.34 21.26 -2.47
C ARG A 194 -7.84 21.17 -2.75
N PRO A 195 -8.50 22.23 -3.26
CA PRO A 195 -9.93 22.16 -3.58
C PRO A 195 -10.28 21.07 -4.60
N SER A 196 -9.34 20.76 -5.52
CA SER A 196 -9.50 19.70 -6.51
C SER A 196 -9.48 18.29 -5.89
N PHE A 197 -8.88 18.08 -4.72
CA PHE A 197 -8.97 16.81 -4.00
C PHE A 197 -10.43 16.50 -3.62
N HIS A 198 -11.16 17.50 -3.14
CA HIS A 198 -12.56 17.33 -2.78
C HIS A 198 -13.46 17.17 -4.02
N ARG A 199 -13.30 18.06 -5.01
CA ARG A 199 -14.16 18.06 -6.20
C ARG A 199 -13.91 16.90 -7.15
N PHE A 200 -12.67 16.42 -7.23
CA PHE A 200 -12.31 15.32 -8.12
C PHE A 200 -12.13 14.02 -7.34
N VAL A 201 -11.07 13.89 -6.52
CA VAL A 201 -10.72 12.60 -5.88
C VAL A 201 -11.88 12.04 -5.05
N ARG A 202 -12.43 12.82 -4.11
CA ARG A 202 -13.55 12.35 -3.27
C ARG A 202 -14.84 12.12 -4.07
N SER A 203 -15.13 12.97 -5.05
CA SER A 203 -16.33 12.84 -5.88
C SER A 203 -16.26 11.58 -6.76
N THR A 204 -15.12 11.34 -7.41
CA THR A 204 -14.88 10.19 -8.27
C THR A 204 -14.94 8.89 -7.47
N LEU A 205 -14.31 8.82 -6.29
CA LEU A 205 -14.41 7.66 -5.41
C LEU A 205 -15.87 7.38 -5.02
N LYS A 206 -16.60 8.40 -4.56
CA LYS A 206 -18.01 8.27 -4.18
C LYS A 206 -18.90 7.80 -5.34
N ALA A 207 -18.71 8.37 -6.53
CA ALA A 207 -19.49 8.03 -7.72
C ALA A 207 -19.33 6.57 -8.16
N ASN A 208 -18.19 5.95 -7.84
CA ASN A 208 -17.87 4.56 -8.19
C ASN A 208 -17.99 3.60 -7.00
N GLY A 209 -18.56 4.03 -5.87
CA GLY A 209 -18.67 3.20 -4.67
C GLY A 209 -17.32 2.79 -4.06
N MET A 210 -16.25 3.50 -4.39
CA MET A 210 -14.90 3.19 -3.93
C MET A 210 -14.58 3.92 -2.63
N VAL A 211 -13.83 3.24 -1.75
CA VAL A 211 -13.30 3.84 -0.52
C VAL A 211 -11.79 3.67 -0.50
N ALA A 212 -11.07 4.76 -0.26
CA ALA A 212 -9.61 4.76 -0.12
C ALA A 212 -9.22 4.83 1.37
N MET A 213 -8.42 3.88 1.83
CA MET A 213 -8.08 3.70 3.24
C MET A 213 -6.55 3.60 3.39
N PRO A 214 -5.87 4.74 3.58
CA PRO A 214 -4.41 4.81 3.59
C PRO A 214 -3.82 4.37 4.92
N ILE A 215 -2.72 3.63 4.88
CA ILE A 215 -1.77 3.48 5.99
C ILE A 215 -0.45 4.07 5.51
N LEU A 216 0.11 5.00 6.28
CA LEU A 216 1.43 5.55 6.00
C LEU A 216 2.44 4.89 6.92
N CYS A 217 3.52 4.41 6.34
CA CYS A 217 4.54 3.62 6.99
C CYS A 217 5.94 4.15 6.72
N ARG A 218 6.90 3.67 7.50
CA ARG A 218 8.32 3.72 7.18
C ARG A 218 8.91 2.32 7.31
N PRO A 219 10.01 2.00 6.61
CA PRO A 219 10.70 0.74 6.82
C PRO A 219 11.22 0.64 8.26
N ALA A 220 11.10 -0.55 8.84
CA ALA A 220 11.38 -0.83 10.24
C ALA A 220 12.78 -1.42 10.47
#